data_AF-A0A933SAF6-F1
#
_entry.id   AF-A0A933SAF6-F1
#
_cell.length_a   1.000
_cell.length_b   1.000
_cell.length_c   1.000
_cell.angle_alpha   90.00
_cell.angle_beta   90.00
_cell.angle_gamma   90.00
#
_symmetry.space_group_name_H-M   'P 1'
#
loop_
_entity.id
_entity.type
_entity.pdbx_description
1 polymer ?
#
loop_
_entity_poly.entity_id
_entity_poly.type
_entity_poly.pdbx_seq_one_letter_code
_entity_poly.pdbx_strand_id
1 'polypeptide(L)'
;PAAAPPWAPLALALAAVLLVWRARGAGAQSATAGRADGTLRTGLVWIAVATAPVAAVALLWSAYYYLFAVCGVALVLGVLLARAPAPAAALVLAASAWGSAHARALPEVGIGRDAWTPVSHINAAYIERSNLVTSRYLSALQRAYPTLPHGATLFFVGLQSNVAFQRGDGPLLRWAYRDPSLKAYYLNMFSRETFREGPTFFFVGSGDTLVEMEGGDDLYLRLALGMIVSDQPNNAYDALEVAVREHPADLRGAYWHTWVCVAQGDTATARRRLAAAGYPAGAPMPGAREAAIARLAQRDTAGAIAIALHEVRANPLDASAHGLAADLMLIRERKSPDAAIEAFAARVLAPGDPYAWRRWAMIQLDRNRPLQAIASFERYFALGGAEAAADTEAHGYVDATRKSIPRGSFDSE
;
A
#
# COMPACT_ATOMS: atom_id res chain seq x y z
N PRO A 1 -26.94 -28.08 -18.16
CA PRO A 1 -28.12 -28.14 -17.27
C PRO A 1 -28.61 -26.73 -16.95
N ALA A 2 -29.85 -26.38 -17.33
CA ALA A 2 -30.44 -25.09 -16.97
C ALA A 2 -30.51 -25.00 -15.44
N ALA A 3 -29.87 -24.00 -14.85
CA ALA A 3 -29.95 -23.75 -13.42
C ALA A 3 -31.42 -23.56 -13.04
N ALA A 4 -31.89 -24.27 -12.02
CA ALA A 4 -33.25 -24.09 -11.53
C ALA A 4 -33.48 -22.59 -11.22
N PRO A 5 -34.61 -22.01 -11.63
CA PRO A 5 -34.83 -20.59 -11.44
C PRO A 5 -34.75 -20.23 -9.94
N PRO A 6 -34.29 -19.02 -9.59
CA PRO A 6 -33.95 -18.66 -8.22
C PRO A 6 -35.12 -18.75 -7.24
N TRP A 7 -36.36 -18.84 -7.71
CA TRP A 7 -37.54 -19.05 -6.87
C TRP A 7 -37.81 -20.52 -6.53
N ALA A 8 -37.21 -21.50 -7.22
CA ALA A 8 -37.45 -22.93 -6.96
C ALA A 8 -37.00 -23.38 -5.54
N PRO A 9 -35.84 -22.96 -5.01
CA PRO A 9 -35.48 -23.23 -3.62
C PRO A 9 -36.42 -22.55 -2.63
N LEU A 10 -36.88 -21.33 -2.94
CA LEU A 10 -37.85 -20.58 -2.13
C LEU A 10 -39.22 -21.28 -2.09
N ALA A 11 -39.68 -21.81 -3.22
CA ALA A 11 -40.92 -22.58 -3.31
C ALA A 11 -40.83 -23.91 -2.54
N LEU A 12 -39.71 -24.62 -2.63
CA LEU A 12 -39.44 -25.83 -1.84
C LEU A 12 -39.39 -25.53 -0.33
N ALA A 13 -38.78 -24.42 0.03
CA ALA A 13 -38.74 -23.89 1.38
C ALA A 13 -40.14 -23.59 1.94
N LEU A 14 -40.96 -22.84 1.19
CA LEU A 14 -42.33 -22.51 1.58
C LEU A 14 -43.22 -23.77 1.64
N ALA A 15 -43.01 -24.72 0.73
CA ALA A 15 -43.66 -26.02 0.76
C ALA A 15 -43.27 -26.82 2.02
N ALA A 16 -41.99 -26.83 2.39
CA ALA A 16 -41.53 -27.47 3.63
C ALA A 16 -42.12 -26.80 4.88
N VAL A 17 -42.23 -25.47 4.91
CA VAL A 17 -42.93 -24.72 5.98
C VAL A 17 -44.39 -25.16 6.09
N LEU A 18 -45.11 -25.25 4.96
CA LEU A 18 -46.51 -25.67 4.92
C LEU A 18 -46.70 -27.14 5.33
N LEU A 19 -45.77 -28.01 4.95
CA LEU A 19 -45.79 -29.43 5.31
C LEU A 19 -45.50 -29.63 6.81
N VAL A 20 -44.54 -28.91 7.38
CA VAL A 20 -44.24 -28.91 8.83
C VAL A 20 -45.39 -28.30 9.64
N TRP A 21 -46.05 -27.26 9.10
CA TRP A 21 -47.23 -26.66 9.72
C TRP A 21 -48.42 -27.63 9.75
N ARG A 22 -48.63 -28.42 8.69
CA ARG A 22 -49.66 -29.47 8.63
C ARG A 22 -49.33 -30.72 9.45
N ALA A 23 -48.05 -31.04 9.65
CA ALA A 23 -47.61 -32.21 10.39
C ALA A 23 -47.66 -32.06 11.92
N ARG A 24 -48.21 -30.96 12.46
CA ARG A 24 -48.32 -30.75 13.91
C ARG A 24 -49.42 -31.62 14.54
N GLY A 25 -49.05 -32.86 14.84
CA GLY A 25 -49.51 -33.58 16.02
C GLY A 25 -48.63 -33.22 17.22
N ALA A 26 -49.24 -33.07 18.39
CA ALA A 26 -48.60 -32.64 19.63
C ALA A 26 -47.46 -33.57 20.07
N GLY A 27 -46.36 -32.98 20.56
CA GLY A 27 -45.43 -33.67 21.44
C GLY A 27 -43.94 -33.37 21.20
N ALA A 28 -43.29 -32.95 22.30
CA ALA A 28 -41.84 -32.94 22.56
C ALA A 28 -41.16 -31.56 22.60
N GLN A 29 -41.48 -30.77 23.63
CA GLN A 29 -40.59 -29.72 24.15
C GLN A 29 -40.48 -29.91 25.66
N SER A 30 -39.42 -30.57 26.15
CA SER A 30 -39.04 -30.49 27.58
C SER A 30 -37.61 -30.94 27.94
N ALA A 31 -36.81 -31.54 27.06
CA ALA A 31 -35.49 -32.08 27.45
C ALA A 31 -34.26 -31.19 27.11
N THR A 32 -34.42 -30.05 26.42
CA THR A 32 -33.29 -29.32 25.80
C THR A 32 -32.93 -27.97 26.43
N ALA A 33 -33.69 -27.48 27.42
CA ALA A 33 -33.54 -26.11 27.93
C ALA A 33 -32.15 -25.83 28.57
N GLY A 34 -31.61 -26.74 29.39
CA GLY A 34 -30.35 -26.53 30.10
C GLY A 34 -29.08 -26.53 29.23
N ARG A 35 -29.08 -27.27 28.10
CA ARG A 35 -27.97 -27.25 27.13
C ARG A 35 -28.04 -26.03 26.20
N ALA A 36 -29.23 -25.46 26.00
CA ALA A 36 -29.44 -24.34 25.09
C ALA A 36 -28.76 -23.05 25.56
N ASP A 37 -28.75 -22.76 26.87
CA ASP A 37 -28.11 -21.55 27.41
C ASP A 37 -26.58 -21.63 27.34
N GLY A 38 -26.00 -22.81 27.56
CA GLY A 38 -24.57 -23.06 27.37
C GLY A 38 -24.16 -22.85 25.91
N THR A 39 -24.90 -23.42 24.95
CA THR A 39 -24.64 -23.25 23.52
C THR A 39 -24.79 -21.80 23.06
N LEU A 40 -25.80 -21.08 23.56
CA LEU A 40 -26.01 -19.67 23.24
C LEU A 40 -24.84 -18.81 23.71
N ARG A 41 -24.39 -19.01 24.95
CA ARG A 41 -23.23 -18.31 25.51
C ARG A 41 -21.96 -18.63 24.73
N THR A 42 -21.72 -19.90 24.40
CA THR A 42 -20.58 -20.33 23.57
C THR A 42 -20.62 -19.66 22.20
N GLY A 43 -21.78 -19.64 21.54
CA GLY A 43 -21.93 -18.98 20.24
C GLY A 43 -21.64 -17.48 20.29
N LEU A 44 -22.16 -16.77 21.31
CA LEU A 44 -21.90 -15.34 21.50
C LEU A 44 -20.42 -15.04 21.78
N VAL A 45 -19.78 -15.82 22.66
CA VAL A 45 -18.34 -15.71 22.93
C VAL A 45 -17.52 -15.99 21.66
N TRP A 46 -17.91 -17.01 20.90
CA TRP A 46 -17.26 -17.33 19.63
C TRP A 46 -17.36 -16.17 18.64
N ILE A 47 -18.55 -15.60 18.45
CA ILE A 47 -18.72 -14.42 17.59
C ILE A 47 -17.81 -13.29 18.05
N ALA A 48 -17.78 -12.97 19.34
CA ALA A 48 -16.95 -11.89 19.87
C ALA A 48 -15.45 -12.14 19.61
N VAL A 49 -14.95 -13.34 19.93
CA VAL A 49 -13.54 -13.71 19.74
C VAL A 49 -13.16 -13.75 18.25
N ALA A 50 -14.04 -14.28 17.40
CA ALA A 50 -13.79 -14.40 15.97
C ALA A 50 -13.87 -13.07 15.23
N THR A 51 -14.75 -12.16 15.68
CA THR A 51 -14.96 -10.86 15.01
C THR A 51 -13.97 -9.81 15.50
N ALA A 52 -13.47 -9.90 16.75
CA ALA A 52 -12.49 -8.95 17.29
C ALA A 52 -11.26 -8.69 16.40
N PRO A 53 -10.55 -9.72 15.88
CA PRO A 53 -9.42 -9.49 14.98
C PRO A 53 -9.85 -8.96 13.61
N VAL A 54 -11.05 -9.35 13.13
CA VAL A 54 -11.59 -8.92 11.83
C VAL A 54 -12.03 -7.45 11.87
N ALA A 55 -12.59 -6.99 12.98
CA ALA A 55 -13.01 -5.60 13.18
C ALA A 55 -11.84 -4.62 13.04
N ALA A 56 -10.65 -5.01 13.48
CA ALA A 56 -9.42 -4.22 13.33
C ALA A 56 -8.97 -4.05 11.86
N VAL A 57 -9.45 -4.90 10.95
CA VAL A 57 -9.09 -4.89 9.52
C VAL A 57 -10.31 -4.82 8.59
N ALA A 58 -11.49 -4.47 9.12
CA ALA A 58 -12.77 -4.56 8.40
C ALA A 58 -12.81 -3.70 7.12
N LEU A 59 -12.05 -2.60 7.08
CA LEU A 59 -11.95 -1.70 5.93
C LEU A 59 -11.15 -2.26 4.75
N LEU A 60 -10.43 -3.38 4.96
CA LEU A 60 -9.52 -3.89 3.96
C LEU A 60 -10.11 -5.06 3.15
N TRP A 61 -11.06 -5.86 3.67
CA TRP A 61 -11.07 -7.28 3.29
C TRP A 61 -12.40 -8.03 3.05
N SER A 62 -12.23 -9.21 2.41
CA SER A 62 -13.20 -10.10 1.77
C SER A 62 -14.07 -10.95 2.70
N ALA A 63 -15.22 -11.43 2.21
CA ALA A 63 -16.24 -12.13 2.99
C ALA A 63 -15.76 -13.41 3.72
N TYR A 64 -14.69 -14.08 3.26
CA TYR A 64 -14.24 -15.34 3.86
C TYR A 64 -13.60 -15.18 5.25
N TYR A 65 -13.15 -13.98 5.64
CA TYR A 65 -12.63 -13.75 6.99
C TYR A 65 -13.71 -13.87 8.07
N TYR A 66 -14.97 -13.75 7.70
CA TYR A 66 -16.10 -13.92 8.62
C TYR A 66 -16.52 -15.39 8.80
N LEU A 67 -15.95 -16.35 8.04
CA LEU A 67 -16.37 -17.76 8.12
C LEU A 67 -16.26 -18.32 9.53
N PHE A 68 -15.22 -17.95 10.27
CA PHE A 68 -15.05 -18.39 11.66
C PHE A 68 -16.10 -17.78 12.60
N ALA A 69 -16.46 -16.50 12.40
CA ALA A 69 -17.54 -15.86 13.16
C ALA A 69 -18.92 -16.45 12.80
N VAL A 70 -19.12 -16.83 11.53
CA VAL A 70 -20.35 -17.48 11.04
C VAL A 70 -20.60 -18.82 11.75
N CYS A 71 -19.56 -19.56 12.17
CA CYS A 71 -19.74 -20.75 13.02
C CYS A 71 -20.43 -20.40 14.35
N GLY A 72 -20.02 -19.32 15.01
CA GLY A 72 -20.66 -18.83 16.24
C GLY A 72 -22.09 -18.36 15.99
N VAL A 73 -22.33 -17.64 14.88
CA VAL A 73 -23.68 -17.25 14.45
C VAL A 73 -24.57 -18.46 14.23
N ALA A 74 -24.06 -19.53 13.63
CA ALA A 74 -24.83 -20.76 13.40
C ALA A 74 -25.26 -21.42 14.73
N LEU A 75 -24.42 -21.40 15.78
CA LEU A 75 -24.77 -21.90 17.11
C LEU A 75 -25.89 -21.07 17.76
N VAL A 76 -25.75 -19.75 17.72
CA VAL A 76 -26.76 -18.81 18.25
C VAL A 76 -28.09 -19.00 17.50
N LEU A 77 -28.03 -18.99 16.17
CA LEU A 77 -29.19 -19.15 15.31
C LEU A 77 -29.85 -20.52 15.54
N GLY A 78 -29.08 -21.60 15.70
CA GLY A 78 -29.60 -22.93 16.00
C GLY A 78 -30.40 -22.97 17.32
N VAL A 79 -29.90 -22.33 18.38
CA VAL A 79 -30.62 -22.24 19.66
C VAL A 79 -31.90 -21.40 19.51
N LEU A 80 -31.82 -20.25 18.84
CA LEU A 80 -32.98 -19.39 18.61
C LEU A 80 -34.06 -20.10 17.78
N LEU A 81 -33.67 -20.80 16.72
CA LEU A 81 -34.59 -21.55 15.86
C LEU A 81 -35.20 -22.76 16.57
N ALA A 82 -34.46 -23.42 17.46
CA ALA A 82 -35.00 -24.52 18.28
C ALA A 82 -36.08 -24.03 19.28
N ARG A 83 -36.02 -22.77 19.68
CA ARG A 83 -37.02 -22.11 20.56
C ARG A 83 -38.15 -21.45 19.77
N ALA A 84 -37.94 -21.16 18.49
CA ALA A 84 -38.92 -20.51 17.64
C ALA A 84 -40.08 -21.46 17.28
N PRO A 85 -41.28 -20.93 17.01
CA PRO A 85 -42.33 -21.71 16.37
C PRO A 85 -41.81 -22.34 15.07
N ALA A 86 -42.11 -23.62 14.85
CA ALA A 86 -41.70 -24.37 13.66
C ALA A 86 -41.83 -23.61 12.32
N PRO A 87 -42.92 -22.85 12.04
CA PRO A 87 -42.99 -22.08 10.78
C PRO A 87 -41.95 -20.95 10.69
N ALA A 88 -41.65 -20.26 11.81
CA ALA A 88 -40.61 -19.25 11.84
C ALA A 88 -39.22 -19.88 11.67
N ALA A 89 -38.97 -21.02 12.32
CA ALA A 89 -37.72 -21.75 12.17
C ALA A 89 -37.50 -22.21 10.72
N ALA A 90 -38.55 -22.79 10.11
CA ALA A 90 -38.53 -23.23 8.73
C ALA A 90 -38.35 -22.06 7.74
N LEU A 91 -38.95 -20.88 7.99
CA LEU A 91 -38.77 -19.69 7.16
C LEU A 91 -37.33 -19.17 7.18
N VAL A 92 -36.66 -19.17 8.33
CA VAL A 92 -35.26 -18.73 8.42
C VAL A 92 -34.33 -19.72 7.72
N LEU A 93 -34.50 -21.03 7.96
CA LEU A 93 -33.71 -22.06 7.27
C LEU A 93 -33.89 -22.01 5.76
N ALA A 94 -35.13 -21.82 5.33
CA ALA A 94 -35.51 -21.57 3.94
C ALA A 94 -34.78 -20.36 3.34
N ALA A 95 -34.85 -19.20 4.01
CA ALA A 95 -34.21 -17.98 3.55
C ALA A 95 -32.68 -18.12 3.50
N SER A 96 -32.07 -18.78 4.48
CA SER A 96 -30.62 -19.05 4.50
C SER A 96 -30.19 -20.00 3.38
N ALA A 97 -30.93 -21.10 3.16
CA ALA A 97 -30.66 -22.04 2.07
C ALA A 97 -30.85 -21.37 0.70
N TRP A 98 -31.90 -20.57 0.54
CA TRP A 98 -32.15 -19.77 -0.65
C TRP A 98 -31.03 -18.77 -0.91
N GLY A 99 -30.64 -17.97 0.10
CA GLY A 99 -29.55 -17.00 -0.02
C GLY A 99 -28.21 -17.65 -0.37
N SER A 100 -27.90 -18.80 0.24
CA SER A 100 -26.68 -19.58 -0.08
C SER A 100 -26.70 -20.13 -1.51
N ALA A 101 -27.82 -20.71 -1.95
CA ALA A 101 -27.98 -21.20 -3.30
C ALA A 101 -27.92 -20.06 -4.34
N HIS A 102 -28.55 -18.92 -4.03
CA HIS A 102 -28.53 -17.74 -4.89
C HIS A 102 -27.12 -17.14 -5.00
N ALA A 103 -26.40 -17.00 -3.88
CA ALA A 103 -25.03 -16.51 -3.87
C ALA A 103 -24.08 -17.38 -4.71
N ARG A 104 -24.24 -18.71 -4.67
CA ARG A 104 -23.47 -19.67 -5.50
C ARG A 104 -23.85 -19.66 -6.98
N ALA A 105 -25.04 -19.16 -7.31
CA ALA A 105 -25.54 -19.06 -8.67
C ALA A 105 -25.28 -17.68 -9.28
N LEU A 106 -24.62 -16.77 -8.55
CA LEU A 106 -24.26 -15.47 -9.10
C LEU A 106 -23.34 -15.68 -10.32
N PRO A 107 -23.61 -15.00 -11.44
CA PRO A 107 -22.70 -15.00 -12.57
C PRO A 107 -21.33 -14.45 -12.14
N GLU A 108 -20.30 -15.27 -12.34
CA GLU A 108 -18.91 -14.95 -12.06
C GLU A 108 -18.12 -14.99 -13.36
N VAL A 109 -17.14 -14.09 -13.50
CA VAL A 109 -16.27 -14.03 -14.69
C VAL A 109 -14.84 -14.33 -14.28
N GLY A 110 -14.28 -15.42 -14.83
CA GLY A 110 -12.86 -15.77 -14.74
C GLY A 110 -11.99 -14.82 -15.54
N ILE A 111 -11.13 -14.03 -14.88
CA ILE A 111 -10.06 -13.28 -15.54
C ILE A 111 -8.79 -14.13 -15.37
N GLY A 112 -8.56 -15.06 -16.30
CA GLY A 112 -7.47 -16.03 -16.24
C GLY A 112 -7.86 -17.35 -15.58
N ARG A 113 -7.26 -18.43 -16.05
CA ARG A 113 -7.26 -19.75 -15.39
C ARG A 113 -5.81 -20.01 -14.98
N ASP A 114 -5.51 -19.85 -13.70
CA ASP A 114 -4.31 -20.44 -13.13
C ASP A 114 -4.69 -21.62 -12.21
N ALA A 115 -3.69 -22.42 -11.79
CA ALA A 115 -3.92 -23.62 -11.00
C ALA A 115 -4.53 -23.36 -9.61
N TRP A 116 -4.48 -22.12 -9.13
CA TRP A 116 -4.93 -21.67 -7.81
C TRP A 116 -6.22 -20.83 -7.88
N THR A 117 -6.53 -20.24 -9.04
CA THR A 117 -7.68 -19.37 -9.27
C THR A 117 -8.53 -19.85 -10.46
N PRO A 118 -9.18 -21.04 -10.38
CA PRO A 118 -9.97 -21.60 -11.48
C PRO A 118 -11.24 -20.79 -11.80
N VAL A 119 -11.67 -19.94 -10.87
CA VAL A 119 -12.80 -19.01 -10.99
C VAL A 119 -12.42 -17.70 -10.30
N SER A 120 -12.59 -16.56 -10.97
CA SER A 120 -12.39 -15.26 -10.33
C SER A 120 -13.64 -14.87 -9.55
N HIS A 121 -13.46 -14.38 -8.32
CA HIS A 121 -14.54 -13.93 -7.44
C HIS A 121 -15.15 -12.59 -7.84
N ILE A 122 -14.93 -12.14 -9.08
CA ILE A 122 -15.54 -10.93 -9.63
C ILE A 122 -16.95 -11.27 -10.10
N ASN A 123 -17.93 -10.75 -9.38
CA ASN A 123 -19.35 -10.81 -9.71
C ASN A 123 -19.94 -9.40 -9.86
N ALA A 124 -21.23 -9.31 -10.20
CA ALA A 124 -21.93 -8.04 -10.37
C ALA A 124 -21.80 -7.12 -9.14
N ALA A 125 -21.89 -7.67 -7.93
CA ALA A 125 -21.76 -6.88 -6.69
C ALA A 125 -20.34 -6.34 -6.49
N TYR A 126 -19.30 -7.09 -6.90
CA TYR A 126 -17.93 -6.59 -6.91
C TYR A 126 -17.78 -5.38 -7.85
N ILE A 127 -18.30 -5.50 -9.07
CA ILE A 127 -18.28 -4.44 -10.07
C ILE A 127 -19.06 -3.22 -9.58
N GLU A 128 -20.24 -3.43 -8.98
CA GLU A 128 -21.06 -2.35 -8.43
C GLU A 128 -20.33 -1.59 -7.31
N ARG A 129 -19.68 -2.29 -6.38
CA ARG A 129 -18.85 -1.64 -5.33
C ARG A 129 -17.68 -0.86 -5.92
N SER A 130 -16.95 -1.45 -6.87
CA SER A 130 -15.87 -0.75 -7.58
C SER A 130 -16.40 0.51 -8.29
N ASN A 131 -17.53 0.41 -8.99
CA ASN A 131 -18.16 1.53 -9.68
C ASN A 131 -18.62 2.63 -8.72
N LEU A 132 -19.06 2.27 -7.51
CA LEU A 132 -19.40 3.25 -6.48
C LEU A 132 -18.17 4.04 -6.03
N VAL A 133 -17.01 3.41 -5.85
CA VAL A 133 -15.77 4.14 -5.54
C VAL A 133 -15.30 4.98 -6.74
N THR A 134 -15.29 4.40 -7.96
CA THR A 134 -14.98 5.13 -9.20
C THR A 134 -15.85 6.37 -9.37
N SER A 135 -17.16 6.25 -9.13
CA SER A 135 -18.09 7.39 -9.25
C SER A 135 -17.87 8.43 -8.17
N ARG A 136 -17.51 8.04 -6.94
CA ARG A 136 -17.11 8.99 -5.87
C ARG A 136 -15.85 9.75 -6.23
N TYR A 137 -14.82 9.06 -6.71
CA TYR A 137 -13.58 9.68 -7.20
C TYR A 137 -13.84 10.66 -8.34
N LEU A 138 -14.61 10.23 -9.35
CA LEU A 138 -14.94 11.09 -10.49
C LEU A 138 -15.75 12.31 -10.04
N SER A 139 -16.74 12.11 -9.17
CA SER A 139 -17.55 13.21 -8.62
C SER A 139 -16.72 14.17 -7.78
N ALA A 140 -15.75 13.68 -7.01
CA ALA A 140 -14.83 14.52 -6.25
C ALA A 140 -13.96 15.36 -7.20
N LEU A 141 -13.40 14.73 -8.24
CA LEU A 141 -12.62 15.40 -9.26
C LEU A 141 -13.43 16.47 -9.99
N GLN A 142 -14.65 16.16 -10.45
CA GLN A 142 -15.52 17.10 -11.16
C GLN A 142 -16.07 18.22 -10.27
N ARG A 143 -16.20 18.00 -8.96
CA ARG A 143 -16.55 19.08 -8.02
C ARG A 143 -15.39 20.06 -7.84
N ALA A 144 -14.16 19.55 -7.73
CA ALA A 144 -12.97 20.40 -7.59
C ALA A 144 -12.59 21.07 -8.92
N TYR A 145 -12.73 20.34 -10.02
CA TYR A 145 -12.40 20.76 -11.38
C TYR A 145 -13.60 20.47 -12.30
N PRO A 146 -14.61 21.34 -12.35
CA PRO A 146 -15.75 21.15 -13.26
C PRO A 146 -15.33 21.04 -14.73
N THR A 147 -14.21 21.67 -15.07
CA THR A 147 -13.50 21.53 -16.34
C THR A 147 -12.02 21.29 -16.07
N LEU A 148 -11.35 20.61 -16.98
CA LEU A 148 -9.90 20.48 -17.00
C LEU A 148 -9.34 21.26 -18.19
N PRO A 149 -8.15 21.88 -18.07
CA PRO A 149 -7.48 22.48 -19.21
C PRO A 149 -7.23 21.46 -20.33
N HIS A 150 -7.33 21.92 -21.58
CA HIS A 150 -6.98 21.09 -22.73
C HIS A 150 -5.52 20.63 -22.63
N GLY A 151 -5.27 19.35 -22.93
CA GLY A 151 -3.93 18.75 -22.85
C GLY A 151 -3.43 18.49 -21.43
N ALA A 152 -4.28 18.64 -20.40
CA ALA A 152 -3.85 18.38 -19.03
C ALA A 152 -3.46 16.92 -18.78
N THR A 153 -2.47 16.74 -17.91
CA THR A 153 -1.99 15.42 -17.48
C THR A 153 -2.25 15.23 -15.98
N LEU A 154 -2.87 14.11 -15.62
CA LEU A 154 -3.26 13.81 -14.24
C LEU A 154 -2.51 12.57 -13.73
N PHE A 155 -1.88 12.67 -12.57
CA PHE A 155 -1.18 11.56 -11.93
C PHE A 155 -1.90 11.12 -10.66
N PHE A 156 -2.05 9.80 -10.48
CA PHE A 156 -2.78 9.20 -9.36
C PHE A 156 -1.92 8.26 -8.54
N VAL A 157 -2.03 8.33 -7.21
CA VAL A 157 -1.43 7.38 -6.27
C VAL A 157 -2.46 6.98 -5.20
N GLY A 158 -2.27 5.85 -4.53
CA GLY A 158 -3.17 5.41 -3.45
C GLY A 158 -4.56 4.95 -3.92
N LEU A 159 -4.76 4.78 -5.23
CA LEU A 159 -5.98 4.18 -5.75
C LEU A 159 -6.11 2.73 -5.26
N GLN A 160 -7.32 2.33 -4.87
CA GLN A 160 -7.58 0.96 -4.45
C GLN A 160 -7.40 0.00 -5.64
N SER A 161 -6.74 -1.14 -5.42
CA SER A 161 -6.41 -2.10 -6.48
C SER A 161 -7.62 -2.71 -7.17
N ASN A 162 -8.77 -2.73 -6.50
CA ASN A 162 -10.04 -3.22 -7.03
C ASN A 162 -10.85 -2.17 -7.81
N VAL A 163 -10.36 -0.93 -7.92
CA VAL A 163 -11.08 0.19 -8.55
C VAL A 163 -10.48 0.49 -9.92
N ALA A 164 -11.28 0.35 -10.97
CA ALA A 164 -10.87 0.60 -12.35
C ALA A 164 -10.88 2.11 -12.72
N PHE A 165 -10.46 2.99 -11.80
CA PHE A 165 -10.48 4.44 -12.02
C PHE A 165 -9.36 4.88 -13.00
N GLN A 166 -8.17 4.28 -12.89
CA GLN A 166 -7.03 4.58 -13.75
C GLN A 166 -6.54 3.29 -14.45
N ARG A 167 -6.48 3.32 -15.78
CA ARG A 167 -5.91 2.26 -16.63
C ARG A 167 -5.27 2.91 -17.85
N GLY A 168 -4.11 2.42 -18.27
CA GLY A 168 -3.39 2.96 -19.43
C GLY A 168 -3.15 4.47 -19.28
N ASP A 169 -3.56 5.24 -20.29
CA ASP A 169 -3.35 6.68 -20.39
C ASP A 169 -4.62 7.53 -20.11
N GLY A 170 -5.59 6.98 -19.37
CA GLY A 170 -6.73 7.74 -18.84
C GLY A 170 -8.03 7.77 -19.65
N PRO A 171 -8.52 6.65 -20.24
CA PRO A 171 -9.74 6.64 -21.05
C PRO A 171 -10.99 7.08 -20.28
N LEU A 172 -11.07 6.78 -18.97
CA LEU A 172 -12.20 7.20 -18.13
C LEU A 172 -12.32 8.73 -18.07
N LEU A 173 -11.20 9.43 -17.87
CA LEU A 173 -11.21 10.90 -17.76
C LEU A 173 -11.55 11.55 -19.10
N ARG A 174 -11.02 11.02 -20.22
CA ARG A 174 -11.37 11.50 -21.56
C ARG A 174 -12.87 11.35 -21.84
N TRP A 175 -13.46 10.23 -21.46
CA TRP A 175 -14.90 10.02 -21.58
C TRP A 175 -15.69 10.99 -20.67
N ALA A 176 -15.29 11.11 -19.40
CA ALA A 176 -16.02 11.90 -18.42
C ALA A 176 -16.00 13.42 -18.70
N TYR A 177 -14.87 13.95 -19.15
CA TYR A 177 -14.70 15.36 -19.52
C TYR A 177 -14.96 15.65 -21.00
N ARG A 178 -15.20 14.62 -21.81
CA ARG A 178 -15.37 14.72 -23.27
C ARG A 178 -14.21 15.42 -23.99
N ASP A 179 -13.00 15.24 -23.48
CA ASP A 179 -11.78 15.80 -24.07
C ASP A 179 -10.77 14.68 -24.37
N PRO A 180 -10.51 14.37 -25.65
CA PRO A 180 -9.58 13.31 -26.04
C PRO A 180 -8.10 13.64 -25.76
N SER A 181 -7.78 14.91 -25.49
CA SER A 181 -6.40 15.35 -25.20
C SER A 181 -5.94 15.00 -23.80
N LEU A 182 -6.87 14.76 -22.86
CA LEU A 182 -6.53 14.47 -21.47
C LEU A 182 -5.75 13.16 -21.38
N LYS A 183 -4.74 13.18 -20.51
CA LYS A 183 -3.94 12.01 -20.15
C LYS A 183 -3.99 11.79 -18.67
N ALA A 184 -3.99 10.53 -18.27
CA ALA A 184 -3.83 10.17 -16.87
C ALA A 184 -2.98 8.93 -16.70
N TYR A 185 -2.20 8.91 -15.62
CA TYR A 185 -1.23 7.87 -15.32
C TYR A 185 -1.21 7.56 -13.81
N TYR A 186 -0.68 6.40 -13.46
CA TYR A 186 -0.25 6.18 -12.08
C TYR A 186 1.00 7.02 -11.80
N LEU A 187 1.18 7.48 -10.56
CA LEU A 187 2.30 8.36 -10.20
C LEU A 187 3.66 7.69 -10.41
N ASN A 188 3.76 6.37 -10.24
CA ASN A 188 4.97 5.60 -10.54
C ASN A 188 5.29 5.51 -12.04
N MET A 189 4.42 6.01 -12.92
CA MET A 189 4.67 6.15 -14.36
C MET A 189 5.13 7.56 -14.73
N PHE A 190 5.26 8.48 -13.76
CA PHE A 190 5.79 9.81 -14.03
C PHE A 190 7.21 9.69 -14.60
N SER A 191 7.40 10.23 -15.80
CA SER A 191 8.64 10.30 -16.55
C SER A 191 8.55 11.46 -17.53
N ARG A 192 9.64 11.79 -18.22
CA ARG A 192 9.65 12.81 -19.28
C ARG A 192 8.70 12.48 -20.44
N GLU A 193 8.37 11.20 -20.64
CA GLU A 193 7.45 10.78 -21.71
C GLU A 193 5.98 10.99 -21.33
N THR A 194 5.64 10.76 -20.06
CA THR A 194 4.27 10.89 -19.56
C THR A 194 3.98 12.30 -19.06
N PHE A 195 4.99 13.00 -18.57
CA PHE A 195 4.94 14.41 -18.23
C PHE A 195 5.12 15.26 -19.49
N ARG A 196 4.06 15.93 -19.92
CA ARG A 196 4.06 16.81 -21.09
C ARG A 196 4.09 18.27 -20.65
N GLU A 197 4.63 19.15 -21.49
CA GLU A 197 4.46 20.59 -21.31
C GLU A 197 2.96 20.92 -21.32
N GLY A 198 2.44 21.38 -20.19
CA GLY A 198 1.02 21.67 -20.00
C GLY A 198 0.58 21.55 -18.54
N PRO A 199 -0.69 21.89 -18.24
CA PRO A 199 -1.21 21.82 -16.88
C PRO A 199 -1.15 20.38 -16.33
N THR A 200 -0.50 20.22 -15.19
CA THR A 200 -0.32 18.91 -14.54
C THR A 200 -0.94 18.91 -13.15
N PHE A 201 -1.63 17.83 -12.82
CA PHE A 201 -2.33 17.68 -11.54
C PHE A 201 -1.96 16.35 -10.89
N PHE A 202 -1.89 16.32 -9.57
CA PHE A 202 -1.48 15.16 -8.79
C PHE A 202 -2.53 14.84 -7.74
N PHE A 203 -2.98 13.59 -7.67
CA PHE A 203 -4.05 13.19 -6.76
C PHE A 203 -3.67 11.95 -5.96
N VAL A 204 -4.13 11.94 -4.71
CA VAL A 204 -4.02 10.79 -3.80
C VAL A 204 -5.42 10.25 -3.50
N GLY A 205 -5.58 8.95 -3.74
CA GLY A 205 -6.71 8.17 -3.25
C GLY A 205 -6.47 7.72 -1.81
N SER A 206 -7.48 7.85 -0.97
CA SER A 206 -7.51 7.31 0.39
C SER A 206 -8.90 6.78 0.69
N GLY A 207 -9.04 5.45 0.76
CA GLY A 207 -10.35 4.81 0.91
C GLY A 207 -11.25 5.07 -0.29
N ASP A 208 -12.31 5.83 -0.09
CA ASP A 208 -13.27 6.28 -1.11
C ASP A 208 -13.17 7.79 -1.43
N THR A 209 -12.13 8.44 -0.92
CA THR A 209 -11.84 9.85 -1.17
C THR A 209 -10.68 10.03 -2.15
N LEU A 210 -10.81 11.04 -3.01
CA LEU A 210 -9.78 11.48 -3.93
C LEU A 210 -9.50 12.95 -3.64
N VAL A 211 -8.24 13.28 -3.35
CA VAL A 211 -7.82 14.63 -2.99
C VAL A 211 -6.62 15.01 -3.83
N GLU A 212 -6.54 16.28 -4.25
CA GLU A 212 -5.34 16.79 -4.88
C GLU A 212 -4.20 16.79 -3.86
N MET A 213 -3.01 16.37 -4.27
CA MET A 213 -1.81 16.52 -3.47
C MET A 213 -1.55 18.02 -3.32
N GLU A 214 -1.33 18.48 -2.09
CA GLU A 214 -0.96 19.89 -1.84
C GLU A 214 0.18 20.29 -2.78
N GLY A 215 -0.03 21.35 -3.56
CA GLY A 215 1.00 21.91 -4.42
C GLY A 215 2.10 22.62 -3.61
N GLY A 216 2.94 23.35 -4.32
CA GLY A 216 4.03 24.16 -3.75
C GLY A 216 5.40 23.72 -4.24
N ASP A 217 6.40 24.53 -3.87
CA ASP A 217 7.76 24.48 -4.43
C ASP A 217 8.43 23.09 -4.26
N ASP A 218 7.99 22.30 -3.26
CA ASP A 218 8.56 21.00 -2.92
C ASP A 218 7.80 19.81 -3.54
N LEU A 219 6.79 20.02 -4.40
CA LEU A 219 6.02 18.92 -4.99
C LEU A 219 6.93 17.91 -5.71
N TYR A 220 7.71 18.38 -6.68
CA TYR A 220 8.58 17.51 -7.48
C TYR A 220 9.72 16.88 -6.67
N LEU A 221 10.20 17.57 -5.62
CA LEU A 221 11.12 16.97 -4.65
C LEU A 221 10.46 15.79 -3.91
N ARG A 222 9.24 15.97 -3.40
CA ARG A 222 8.49 14.89 -2.73
C ARG A 222 8.24 13.70 -3.67
N LEU A 223 7.92 13.96 -4.94
CA LEU A 223 7.77 12.91 -5.96
C LEU A 223 9.07 12.16 -6.19
N ALA A 224 10.17 12.89 -6.43
CA ALA A 224 11.49 12.32 -6.63
C ALA A 224 11.91 11.45 -5.45
N LEU A 225 11.73 11.91 -4.21
CA LEU A 225 12.02 11.12 -3.02
C LEU A 225 11.19 9.83 -2.96
N GLY A 226 9.90 9.91 -3.32
CA GLY A 226 9.05 8.72 -3.44
C GLY A 226 9.59 7.70 -4.44
N MET A 227 10.11 8.15 -5.57
CA MET A 227 10.72 7.32 -6.62
C MET A 227 12.09 6.77 -6.21
N ILE A 228 12.94 7.58 -5.59
CA ILE A 228 14.24 7.16 -5.04
C ILE A 228 14.04 6.01 -4.05
N VAL A 229 13.14 6.19 -3.06
CA VAL A 229 12.84 5.17 -2.04
C VAL A 229 12.21 3.91 -2.66
N SER A 230 11.55 4.04 -3.81
CA SER A 230 10.97 2.91 -4.56
C SER A 230 11.96 2.26 -5.55
N ASP A 231 13.24 2.62 -5.50
CA ASP A 231 14.31 2.18 -6.41
C ASP A 231 13.99 2.45 -7.90
N GLN A 232 13.44 3.63 -8.20
CA GLN A 232 13.13 4.11 -9.55
C GLN A 232 13.97 5.35 -9.91
N PRO A 233 15.29 5.22 -10.09
CA PRO A 233 16.18 6.36 -10.31
C PRO A 233 15.88 7.11 -11.61
N ASN A 234 15.40 6.45 -12.67
CA ASN A 234 15.05 7.13 -13.92
C ASN A 234 13.87 8.09 -13.77
N ASN A 235 12.78 7.64 -13.12
CA ASN A 235 11.64 8.49 -12.85
C ASN A 235 12.00 9.63 -11.87
N ALA A 236 12.84 9.32 -10.87
CA ALA A 236 13.35 10.34 -9.95
C ALA A 236 14.18 11.42 -10.66
N TYR A 237 15.00 11.02 -11.64
CA TYR A 237 15.77 11.94 -12.48
C TYR A 237 14.84 12.94 -13.18
N ASP A 238 13.79 12.43 -13.84
CA ASP A 238 12.84 13.27 -14.56
C ASP A 238 12.09 14.23 -13.62
N ALA A 239 11.69 13.78 -12.42
CA ALA A 239 11.07 14.65 -11.43
C ALA A 239 12.01 15.75 -10.92
N LEU A 240 13.30 15.42 -10.69
CA LEU A 240 14.30 16.39 -10.24
C LEU A 240 14.69 17.38 -11.33
N GLU A 241 14.65 16.99 -12.59
CA GLU A 241 14.84 17.91 -13.72
C GLU A 241 13.75 19.00 -13.73
N VAL A 242 12.48 18.62 -13.50
CA VAL A 242 11.39 19.60 -13.38
C VAL A 242 11.59 20.48 -12.14
N ALA A 243 11.92 19.90 -10.99
CA ALA A 243 12.18 20.66 -9.75
C ALA A 243 13.28 21.72 -9.92
N VAL A 244 14.41 21.35 -10.52
CA VAL A 244 15.55 22.26 -10.76
C VAL A 244 15.19 23.34 -11.78
N ARG A 245 14.38 23.02 -12.78
CA ARG A 245 13.94 24.00 -13.79
C ARG A 245 12.98 25.03 -13.21
N GLU A 246 12.02 24.60 -12.38
CA GLU A 246 11.02 25.48 -11.78
C GLU A 246 11.59 26.31 -10.62
N HIS A 247 12.51 25.74 -9.85
CA HIS A 247 13.13 26.38 -8.69
C HIS A 247 14.67 26.34 -8.77
N PRO A 248 15.30 27.05 -9.72
CA PRO A 248 16.75 26.97 -9.94
C PRO A 248 17.59 27.50 -8.77
N ALA A 249 17.00 28.32 -7.89
CA ALA A 249 17.64 28.81 -6.67
C ALA A 249 17.67 27.77 -5.54
N ASP A 250 16.83 26.73 -5.60
CA ASP A 250 16.82 25.66 -4.61
C ASP A 250 17.89 24.61 -4.92
N LEU A 251 18.96 24.66 -4.14
CA LEU A 251 20.08 23.74 -4.29
C LEU A 251 19.74 22.29 -3.92
N ARG A 252 18.64 22.03 -3.19
CA ARG A 252 18.22 20.66 -2.84
C ARG A 252 17.96 19.83 -4.09
N GLY A 253 17.25 20.38 -5.08
CA GLY A 253 16.98 19.69 -6.33
C GLY A 253 18.26 19.27 -7.05
N ALA A 254 19.21 20.20 -7.19
CA ALA A 254 20.50 19.92 -7.82
C ALA A 254 21.34 18.89 -7.04
N TYR A 255 21.32 18.99 -5.71
CA TYR A 255 22.00 18.06 -4.81
C TYR A 255 21.42 16.64 -4.90
N TRP A 256 20.09 16.47 -4.83
CA TRP A 256 19.45 15.16 -4.94
C TRP A 256 19.67 14.55 -6.32
N HIS A 257 19.65 15.39 -7.35
CA HIS A 257 19.86 14.98 -8.74
C HIS A 257 21.24 14.39 -8.96
N THR A 258 22.26 14.89 -8.24
CA THR A 258 23.61 14.33 -8.25
C THR A 258 23.59 12.84 -7.89
N TRP A 259 22.93 12.46 -6.79
CA TRP A 259 22.92 11.08 -6.32
C TRP A 259 22.12 10.15 -7.23
N VAL A 260 21.07 10.67 -7.85
CA VAL A 260 20.34 9.94 -8.89
C VAL A 260 21.21 9.69 -10.12
N CYS A 261 22.02 10.66 -10.57
CA CYS A 261 23.00 10.43 -11.64
C CYS A 261 24.01 9.33 -11.26
N VAL A 262 24.52 9.32 -10.02
CA VAL A 262 25.41 8.24 -9.54
C VAL A 262 24.69 6.89 -9.58
N ALA A 263 23.44 6.82 -9.15
CA ALA A 263 22.63 5.59 -9.18
C ALA A 263 22.40 5.05 -10.60
N GLN A 264 22.34 5.93 -11.61
CA GLN A 264 22.26 5.58 -13.03
C GLN A 264 23.62 5.22 -13.66
N GLY A 265 24.72 5.36 -12.91
CA GLY A 265 26.09 5.15 -13.38
C GLY A 265 26.73 6.38 -14.03
N ASP A 266 26.04 7.51 -14.13
CA ASP A 266 26.56 8.77 -14.69
C ASP A 266 27.30 9.62 -13.62
N THR A 267 28.43 9.08 -13.17
CA THR A 267 29.30 9.74 -12.18
C THR A 267 29.93 11.03 -12.71
N ALA A 268 30.08 11.16 -14.03
CA ALA A 268 30.64 12.35 -14.66
C ALA A 268 29.68 13.55 -14.55
N THR A 269 28.38 13.33 -14.84
CA THR A 269 27.35 14.36 -14.63
C THR A 269 27.20 14.70 -13.16
N ALA A 270 27.21 13.70 -12.27
CA ALA A 270 27.16 13.94 -10.83
C ALA A 270 28.28 14.90 -10.36
N ARG A 271 29.54 14.64 -10.75
CA ARG A 271 30.68 15.51 -10.39
C ARG A 271 30.54 16.93 -10.95
N ARG A 272 30.07 17.08 -12.19
CA ARG A 272 29.81 18.41 -12.77
C ARG A 272 28.74 19.17 -12.00
N ARG A 273 27.67 18.49 -11.57
CA ARG A 273 26.60 19.10 -10.77
C ARG A 273 27.08 19.54 -9.39
N LEU A 274 27.85 18.70 -8.69
CA LEU A 274 28.46 19.08 -7.41
C LEU A 274 29.36 20.32 -7.56
N ALA A 275 30.24 20.32 -8.57
CA ALA A 275 31.11 21.46 -8.83
C ALA A 275 30.31 22.75 -9.15
N ALA A 276 29.25 22.64 -9.97
CA ALA A 276 28.38 23.76 -10.29
C ALA A 276 27.61 24.29 -9.07
N ALA A 277 27.29 23.42 -8.11
CA ALA A 277 26.67 23.77 -6.83
C ALA A 277 27.68 24.25 -5.76
N GLY A 278 28.96 24.41 -6.12
CA GLY A 278 30.00 24.92 -5.23
C GLY A 278 30.56 23.90 -4.24
N TYR A 279 30.28 22.61 -4.41
CA TYR A 279 30.88 21.57 -3.60
C TYR A 279 32.30 21.25 -4.11
N PRO A 280 33.32 21.25 -3.23
CA PRO A 280 34.69 20.96 -3.62
C PRO A 280 34.86 19.49 -4.02
N ALA A 281 35.95 19.18 -4.73
CA ALA A 281 36.33 17.81 -5.07
C ALA A 281 36.73 16.92 -3.86
N GLY A 282 36.60 17.45 -2.64
CA GLY A 282 36.72 16.72 -1.39
C GLY A 282 38.15 16.46 -0.93
N ALA A 283 38.42 16.81 0.33
CA ALA A 283 39.49 16.20 1.12
C ALA A 283 38.85 15.66 2.40
N PRO A 284 39.23 14.48 2.90
CA PRO A 284 38.70 13.95 4.15
C PRO A 284 38.91 14.97 5.29
N MET A 285 37.97 15.03 6.23
CA MET A 285 38.12 15.80 7.47
C MET A 285 38.46 14.84 8.63
N PRO A 286 39.75 14.64 8.96
CA PRO A 286 40.13 13.70 10.01
C PRO A 286 39.49 14.09 11.35
N GLY A 287 38.91 13.14 12.06
CA GLY A 287 38.34 13.36 13.39
C GLY A 287 36.88 13.84 13.43
N ALA A 288 36.24 14.09 12.28
CA ALA A 288 34.86 14.58 12.22
C ALA A 288 33.86 13.59 12.83
N ARG A 289 34.02 12.28 12.52
CA ARG A 289 33.20 11.21 13.10
C ARG A 289 33.33 11.14 14.61
N GLU A 290 34.56 11.14 15.14
CA GLU A 290 34.83 11.10 16.57
C GLU A 290 34.25 12.33 17.28
N ALA A 291 34.37 13.51 16.66
CA ALA A 291 33.80 14.75 17.18
C ALA A 291 32.26 14.72 17.21
N ALA A 292 31.62 14.19 16.16
CA ALA A 292 30.17 14.03 16.13
C ALA A 292 29.68 13.05 17.20
N ILE A 293 30.36 11.91 17.38
CA ILE A 293 30.05 10.92 18.42
C ILE A 293 30.24 11.54 19.81
N ALA A 294 31.29 12.34 20.03
CA ALA A 294 31.50 13.03 21.30
C ALA A 294 30.37 14.02 21.63
N ARG A 295 29.84 14.75 20.63
CA ARG A 295 28.64 15.59 20.81
C ARG A 295 27.40 14.77 21.13
N LEU A 296 27.19 13.66 20.43
CA LEU A 296 26.07 12.76 20.70
C LEU A 296 26.13 12.18 22.13
N ALA A 297 27.30 11.81 22.62
CA ALA A 297 27.50 11.34 23.99
C ALA A 297 27.16 12.42 25.05
N GLN A 298 27.32 13.69 24.70
CA GLN A 298 26.89 14.84 25.50
C GLN A 298 25.39 15.18 25.33
N ARG A 299 24.63 14.34 24.60
CA ARG A 299 23.23 14.58 24.20
C ARG A 299 23.02 15.82 23.33
N ASP A 300 24.09 16.30 22.69
CA ASP A 300 24.04 17.38 21.70
C ASP A 300 23.86 16.80 20.28
N THR A 301 22.66 16.29 20.01
CA THR A 301 22.32 15.70 18.70
C THR A 301 22.38 16.75 17.58
N ALA A 302 22.02 18.01 17.87
CA ALA A 302 22.07 19.08 16.88
C ALA A 302 23.51 19.43 16.47
N GLY A 303 24.42 19.54 17.43
CA GLY A 303 25.85 19.73 17.17
C GLY A 303 26.49 18.55 16.45
N ALA A 304 26.10 17.32 16.79
CA ALA A 304 26.54 16.13 16.06
C ALA A 304 26.11 16.17 14.58
N ILE A 305 24.83 16.49 14.30
CA ILE A 305 24.31 16.64 12.93
C ILE A 305 25.05 17.76 12.19
N ALA A 306 25.31 18.90 12.84
CA ALA A 306 26.02 20.01 12.22
C ALA A 306 27.45 19.63 11.78
N ILE A 307 28.17 18.85 12.59
CA ILE A 307 29.50 18.34 12.25
C ILE A 307 29.43 17.38 11.06
N ALA A 308 28.49 16.42 11.08
CA ALA A 308 28.35 15.44 9.99
C ALA A 308 27.96 16.11 8.66
N LEU A 309 27.04 17.08 8.69
CA LEU A 309 26.68 17.85 7.48
C LEU A 309 27.82 18.76 6.99
N HIS A 310 28.67 19.26 7.90
CA HIS A 310 29.87 20.00 7.50
C HIS A 310 30.86 19.10 6.78
N GLU A 311 31.06 17.87 7.27
CA GLU A 311 31.89 16.87 6.61
C GLU A 311 31.36 16.50 5.21
N VAL A 312 30.04 16.26 5.07
CA VAL A 312 29.41 16.02 3.76
C VAL A 312 29.63 17.19 2.80
N ARG A 313 29.55 18.44 3.27
CA ARG A 313 29.82 19.61 2.42
C ARG A 313 31.30 19.73 2.03
N ALA A 314 32.21 19.38 2.93
CA ALA A 314 33.64 19.44 2.68
C ALA A 314 34.14 18.29 1.79
N ASN A 315 33.50 17.12 1.85
CA ASN A 315 33.84 15.93 1.08
C ASN A 315 32.56 15.20 0.62
N PRO A 316 31.86 15.72 -0.40
CA PRO A 316 30.57 15.17 -0.85
C PRO A 316 30.68 13.80 -1.51
N LEU A 317 31.88 13.29 -1.79
CA LEU A 317 32.04 11.94 -2.37
C LEU A 317 32.35 10.89 -1.31
N ASP A 318 32.33 11.26 -0.03
CA ASP A 318 32.58 10.37 1.09
C ASP A 318 31.31 9.66 1.54
N ALA A 319 31.16 8.40 1.14
CA ALA A 319 30.02 7.57 1.52
C ALA A 319 29.88 7.44 3.06
N SER A 320 30.97 7.48 3.81
CA SER A 320 30.95 7.32 5.26
C SER A 320 30.42 8.57 5.98
N ALA A 321 30.74 9.76 5.44
CA ALA A 321 30.20 11.04 5.92
C ALA A 321 28.68 11.11 5.70
N HIS A 322 28.23 10.73 4.50
CA HIS A 322 26.80 10.60 4.19
C HIS A 322 26.08 9.61 5.12
N GLY A 323 26.70 8.45 5.37
CA GLY A 323 26.16 7.44 6.28
C GLY A 323 26.00 7.96 7.71
N LEU A 324 27.01 8.66 8.23
CA LEU A 324 26.95 9.28 9.56
C LEU A 324 25.87 10.36 9.66
N ALA A 325 25.80 11.25 8.66
CA ALA A 325 24.78 12.30 8.61
C ALA A 325 23.37 11.70 8.59
N ALA A 326 23.15 10.67 7.79
CA ALA A 326 21.87 9.95 7.73
C ALA A 326 21.49 9.35 9.09
N ASP A 327 22.40 8.62 9.75
CA ASP A 327 22.12 7.98 11.04
C ASP A 327 21.75 9.00 12.11
N LEU A 328 22.50 10.10 12.22
CA LEU A 328 22.24 11.16 13.20
C LEU A 328 20.91 11.88 12.95
N MET A 329 20.55 12.12 11.69
CA MET A 329 19.27 12.73 11.34
C MET A 329 18.09 11.78 11.59
N LEU A 330 18.24 10.47 11.34
CA LEU A 330 17.20 9.47 11.64
C LEU A 330 16.93 9.33 13.14
N ILE A 331 17.94 9.52 14.00
CA ILE A 331 17.75 9.58 15.46
C ILE A 331 16.83 10.74 15.85
N ARG A 332 16.99 11.90 15.22
CA ARG A 332 16.20 13.10 15.51
C ARG A 332 14.79 13.02 14.90
N GLU A 333 14.71 12.61 13.64
CA GLU A 333 13.48 12.55 12.87
C GLU A 333 13.50 11.34 11.92
N ARG A 334 12.84 10.27 12.35
CA ARG A 334 12.80 8.97 11.66
C ARG A 334 12.36 9.04 10.19
N LYS A 335 11.54 10.02 9.82
CA LYS A 335 11.00 10.17 8.45
C LYS A 335 11.60 11.36 7.68
N SER A 336 12.70 11.94 8.17
CA SER A 336 13.38 13.07 7.52
C SER A 336 13.67 12.77 6.04
N PRO A 337 13.24 13.64 5.11
CA PRO A 337 13.63 13.59 3.70
C PRO A 337 15.15 13.64 3.50
N ASP A 338 15.81 14.56 4.20
CA ASP A 338 17.25 14.77 4.07
C ASP A 338 18.01 13.53 4.53
N ALA A 339 17.62 12.92 5.65
CA ALA A 339 18.23 11.67 6.11
C ALA A 339 18.11 10.54 5.10
N ALA A 340 16.98 10.43 4.40
CA ALA A 340 16.80 9.45 3.34
C ALA A 340 17.71 9.73 2.14
N ILE A 341 17.92 10.99 1.79
CA ILE A 341 18.82 11.37 0.69
C ILE A 341 20.28 11.11 1.05
N GLU A 342 20.71 11.43 2.26
CA GLU A 342 22.07 11.13 2.71
C GLU A 342 22.31 9.61 2.76
N ALA A 343 21.33 8.82 3.22
CA ALA A 343 21.43 7.36 3.17
C ALA A 343 21.49 6.81 1.74
N PHE A 344 20.71 7.40 0.82
CA PHE A 344 20.75 7.05 -0.60
C PHE A 344 22.13 7.39 -1.20
N ALA A 345 22.68 8.58 -0.92
CA ALA A 345 24.01 9.00 -1.33
C ALA A 345 25.09 8.00 -0.85
N ALA A 346 25.08 7.64 0.44
CA ALA A 346 26.00 6.65 0.99
C ALA A 346 25.91 5.30 0.24
N ARG A 347 24.69 4.83 -0.04
CA ARG A 347 24.46 3.57 -0.76
C ARG A 347 24.99 3.60 -2.20
N VAL A 348 24.75 4.68 -2.94
CA VAL A 348 25.16 4.76 -4.35
C VAL A 348 26.66 5.04 -4.51
N LEU A 349 27.29 5.71 -3.54
CA LEU A 349 28.73 5.96 -3.52
C LEU A 349 29.52 4.70 -3.09
N ALA A 350 28.99 3.92 -2.16
CA ALA A 350 29.61 2.68 -1.68
C ALA A 350 28.65 1.48 -1.79
N PRO A 351 28.31 1.03 -3.01
CA PRO A 351 27.35 -0.06 -3.21
C PRO A 351 27.84 -1.43 -2.70
N GLY A 352 29.13 -1.54 -2.34
CA GLY A 352 29.73 -2.70 -1.69
C GLY A 352 29.70 -2.66 -0.16
N ASP A 353 29.31 -1.54 0.46
CA ASP A 353 29.18 -1.45 1.92
C ASP A 353 27.87 -2.09 2.40
N PRO A 354 27.91 -3.20 3.17
CA PRO A 354 26.69 -3.83 3.69
C PRO A 354 25.86 -2.87 4.55
N TYR A 355 26.48 -2.00 5.34
CA TYR A 355 25.76 -1.13 6.27
C TYR A 355 24.92 -0.08 5.56
N ALA A 356 25.37 0.41 4.39
CA ALA A 356 24.58 1.31 3.56
C ALA A 356 23.27 0.65 3.09
N TRP A 357 23.31 -0.65 2.75
CA TRP A 357 22.11 -1.41 2.37
C TRP A 357 21.17 -1.68 3.54
N ARG A 358 21.72 -2.02 4.72
CA ARG A 358 20.93 -2.18 5.95
C ARG A 358 20.18 -0.88 6.31
N ARG A 359 20.88 0.25 6.30
CA ARG A 359 20.29 1.58 6.56
C ARG A 359 19.18 1.90 5.56
N TRP A 360 19.45 1.65 4.28
CA TRP A 360 18.48 1.89 3.22
C TRP A 360 17.22 1.03 3.35
N ALA A 361 17.37 -0.26 3.69
CA ALA A 361 16.24 -1.15 3.93
C ALA A 361 15.33 -0.63 5.06
N MET A 362 15.91 -0.10 6.15
CA MET A 362 15.14 0.51 7.25
C MET A 362 14.32 1.73 6.79
N ILE A 363 14.93 2.61 5.99
CA ILE A 363 14.22 3.76 5.41
C ILE A 363 13.07 3.31 4.52
N GLN A 364 13.27 2.26 3.73
CA GLN A 364 12.23 1.69 2.87
C GLN A 364 11.07 1.10 3.69
N LEU A 365 11.36 0.38 4.79
CA LEU A 365 10.32 -0.10 5.71
C LEU A 365 9.52 1.05 6.33
N ASP A 366 10.20 2.09 6.83
CA ASP A 366 9.56 3.24 7.47
C ASP A 366 8.65 4.04 6.51
N ARG A 367 8.91 3.91 5.21
CA ARG A 367 8.15 4.53 4.12
C ARG A 367 7.21 3.55 3.42
N ASN A 368 6.95 2.39 4.03
CA ASN A 368 6.02 1.37 3.52
C ASN A 368 6.39 0.92 2.09
N ARG A 369 7.65 0.53 1.90
CA ARG A 369 8.19 -0.11 0.70
C ARG A 369 8.71 -1.51 1.04
N PRO A 370 7.81 -2.45 1.42
CA PRO A 370 8.21 -3.74 1.97
C PRO A 370 9.00 -4.61 0.99
N LEU A 371 8.65 -4.59 -0.30
CA LEU A 371 9.35 -5.38 -1.32
C LEU A 371 10.76 -4.85 -1.57
N GLN A 372 10.91 -3.53 -1.69
CA GLN A 372 12.21 -2.90 -1.88
C GLN A 372 13.10 -3.08 -0.64
N ALA A 373 12.52 -2.95 0.56
CA ALA A 373 13.24 -3.20 1.80
C ALA A 373 13.79 -4.63 1.88
N ILE A 374 13.00 -5.64 1.49
CA ILE A 374 13.47 -7.03 1.44
C ILE A 374 14.65 -7.16 0.48
N ALA A 375 14.55 -6.61 -0.74
CA ALA A 375 15.65 -6.64 -1.71
C ALA A 375 16.93 -5.98 -1.16
N SER A 376 16.78 -4.86 -0.45
CA SER A 376 17.90 -4.18 0.20
C SER A 376 18.52 -5.00 1.34
N PHE A 377 17.70 -5.69 2.16
CA PHE A 377 18.21 -6.62 3.17
C PHE A 377 18.90 -7.84 2.56
N GLU A 378 18.38 -8.39 1.48
CA GLU A 378 19.02 -9.48 0.74
C GLU A 378 20.42 -9.06 0.25
N ARG A 379 20.55 -7.82 -0.23
CA ARG A 379 21.85 -7.25 -0.59
C ARG A 379 22.77 -7.05 0.61
N TYR A 380 22.24 -6.59 1.75
CA TYR A 380 22.99 -6.51 3.01
C TYR A 380 23.55 -7.87 3.45
N PHE A 381 22.73 -8.92 3.47
CA PHE A 381 23.16 -10.27 3.85
C PHE A 381 24.18 -10.85 2.87
N ALA A 382 24.03 -10.58 1.58
CA ALA A 382 24.97 -11.03 0.55
C ALA A 382 26.36 -10.38 0.70
N LEU A 383 26.44 -9.14 1.18
CA LEU A 383 27.69 -8.38 1.32
C LEU A 383 28.34 -8.52 2.71
N GLY A 384 27.55 -8.64 3.78
CA GLY A 384 28.04 -8.52 5.15
C GLY A 384 28.58 -9.80 5.79
N GLY A 385 28.64 -10.91 5.06
CA GLY A 385 29.26 -12.17 5.51
C GLY A 385 28.71 -12.68 6.85
N ALA A 386 29.61 -13.08 7.75
CA ALA A 386 29.24 -13.66 9.04
C ALA A 386 28.52 -12.68 9.98
N GLU A 387 28.87 -11.40 9.93
CA GLU A 387 28.25 -10.37 10.77
C GLU A 387 26.79 -10.16 10.39
N ALA A 388 26.51 -9.96 9.09
CA ALA A 388 25.14 -9.84 8.61
C ALA A 388 24.34 -11.14 8.78
N ALA A 389 24.99 -12.31 8.63
CA ALA A 389 24.34 -13.59 8.88
C ALA A 389 23.89 -13.74 10.35
N ALA A 390 24.63 -13.15 11.29
CA ALA A 390 24.32 -13.16 12.73
C ALA A 390 23.40 -12.00 13.17
N ASP A 391 23.04 -11.07 12.30
CA ASP A 391 22.16 -9.94 12.63
C ASP A 391 20.69 -10.41 12.78
N THR A 392 20.37 -10.85 14.00
CA THR A 392 19.03 -11.31 14.37
C THR A 392 17.94 -10.25 14.22
N GLU A 393 18.29 -8.96 14.34
CA GLU A 393 17.35 -7.86 14.19
C GLU A 393 16.94 -7.71 12.72
N ALA A 394 17.92 -7.71 11.80
CA ALA A 394 17.66 -7.66 10.36
C ALA A 394 16.83 -8.86 9.88
N HIS A 395 17.13 -10.08 10.35
CA HIS A 395 16.30 -11.26 10.06
C HIS A 395 14.87 -11.10 10.57
N GLY A 396 14.70 -10.59 11.80
CA GLY A 396 13.39 -10.31 12.38
C GLY A 396 12.56 -9.34 11.54
N TYR A 397 13.18 -8.26 11.03
CA TYR A 397 12.52 -7.32 10.12
C TYR A 397 12.11 -7.98 8.80
N VAL A 398 12.99 -8.76 8.17
CA VAL A 398 12.67 -9.47 6.92
C VAL A 398 11.53 -10.46 7.12
N ASP A 399 11.55 -11.25 8.18
CA ASP A 399 10.51 -12.23 8.48
C ASP A 399 9.16 -11.57 8.77
N ALA A 400 9.15 -10.51 9.56
CA ALA A 400 7.94 -9.73 9.82
C ALA A 400 7.39 -9.12 8.52
N THR A 401 8.26 -8.56 7.69
CA THR A 401 7.89 -7.94 6.41
C THR A 401 7.31 -8.97 5.44
N ARG A 402 7.97 -10.12 5.26
CA ARG A 402 7.50 -11.23 4.42
C ARG A 402 6.15 -11.80 4.88
N LYS A 403 5.88 -11.82 6.19
CA LYS A 403 4.58 -12.23 6.74
C LYS A 403 3.49 -11.19 6.48
N SER A 404 3.85 -9.90 6.36
CA SER A 404 2.89 -8.83 6.12
C SER A 404 2.47 -8.71 4.65
N ILE A 405 3.29 -9.19 3.71
CA ILE A 405 2.97 -9.17 2.27
C ILE A 405 1.94 -10.27 1.98
N PRO A 406 0.76 -9.93 1.41
CA PRO A 406 -0.21 -10.93 0.96
C PRO A 406 0.44 -11.88 -0.05
N ARG A 407 0.42 -13.19 0.24
CA ARG A 407 0.90 -14.21 -0.68
C ARG A 407 -0.12 -14.41 -1.80
N GLY A 408 -0.01 -13.61 -2.85
CA GLY A 408 -0.61 -13.87 -4.15
C GLY A 408 0.51 -13.85 -5.18
N SER A 409 0.65 -14.90 -5.98
CA SER A 409 1.46 -14.85 -7.18
C SER A 409 0.79 -13.86 -8.13
N PHE A 410 1.30 -12.63 -8.18
CA PHE A 410 1.09 -11.81 -9.35
C PHE A 410 2.16 -12.26 -10.35
N ASP A 411 1.76 -13.10 -11.29
CA ASP A 411 2.55 -13.27 -12.50
C ASP A 411 2.69 -11.89 -13.14
N SER A 412 3.93 -11.44 -13.28
CA SER A 412 4.27 -10.20 -13.96
C SER A 412 4.14 -10.44 -15.48
N GLU A 413 2.94 -10.24 -16.01
CA GLU A 413 2.76 -9.89 -17.43
C GLU A 413 2.26 -8.45 -17.57
#